data_AF-A0A1Z5IWD8-F1
#
_entry.id   AF-A0A1Z5IWD8-F1
#
_cell.length_a   1.000
_cell.length_b   1.000
_cell.length_c   1.000
_cell.angle_alpha   90.00
_cell.angle_beta   90.00
_cell.angle_gamma   90.00
#
_symmetry.space_group_name_H-M   'P 1'
#
loop_
_entity.id
_entity.type
_entity.pdbx_description
1 polymer ?
#
loop_
_entity_poly.entity_id
_entity_poly.type
_entity_poly.pdbx_seq_one_letter_code
_entity_poly.pdbx_strand_id
1 'polypeptide(L)'
;MLNRKWLKGLLTMGLLVGGIGASAITAQAKRYAKVIKTSYSLVESSTYLNVTGKHALYNKPGTTKGAKVVKTKSQLKKYAVSKHGMDSFMWLRTATTNRHSVYLKIATFDHKVQGWIYDGKTKNPYVGVIRYQDAAHTVPAGGVNAFKTVTPSSLTTDEATGFYRLANPGTANDGTAKVYSTPFETGPFKVIVNMPNKASSADYANDVFVITGAETRTRQGDRWLSVQDLSNSRIAGVIRDGALKKIAPVSAQDGVTVNYVERSTGKKVGSVIVPFGAAVGKTTMDFGYEFDNQPGASTQYMNMPAGYIGAYSEDNFFGTQPGTHDVTKGSVVTYYVQKKTN
;
A
#
# COMPACT_ATOMS: atom_id res chain seq x y z
N MET A 1 -25.94 28.29 47.56
CA MET A 1 -26.01 29.65 46.96
C MET A 1 -25.81 29.50 45.46
N LEU A 2 -26.89 29.62 44.69
CA LEU A 2 -26.97 29.44 43.25
C LEU A 2 -27.74 30.65 42.70
N ASN A 3 -27.19 31.40 41.75
CA ASN A 3 -27.86 32.52 41.04
C ASN A 3 -27.02 32.85 39.80
N ARG A 4 -27.56 33.17 38.62
CA ARG A 4 -28.95 33.32 38.15
C ARG A 4 -28.87 33.38 36.62
N LYS A 5 -29.76 32.69 35.92
CA LYS A 5 -30.05 32.94 34.50
C LYS A 5 -30.84 34.25 34.34
N TRP A 6 -30.88 34.71 33.08
CA TRP A 6 -31.86 35.60 32.43
C TRP A 6 -31.64 37.12 32.51
N LEU A 7 -31.55 37.77 31.34
CA LEU A 7 -32.66 38.57 30.84
C LEU A 7 -32.57 38.81 29.32
N LYS A 8 -33.66 38.53 28.61
CA LYS A 8 -33.98 39.10 27.29
C LYS A 8 -34.75 40.40 27.53
N GLY A 9 -34.44 41.44 26.77
CA GLY A 9 -35.27 42.63 26.56
C GLY A 9 -34.58 43.50 25.53
N LEU A 10 -35.20 44.38 24.77
CA LEU A 10 -36.58 44.70 24.42
C LEU A 10 -36.39 45.74 23.30
N LEU A 11 -37.23 45.73 22.27
CA LEU A 11 -37.20 46.76 21.22
C LEU A 11 -37.42 48.15 21.80
N THR A 12 -36.60 49.11 21.39
CA THR A 12 -36.97 50.53 21.35
C THR A 12 -36.49 51.12 20.03
N MET A 13 -37.44 51.33 19.11
CA MET A 13 -37.28 52.28 18.02
C MET A 13 -37.21 53.68 18.63
N GLY A 14 -36.10 54.38 18.42
CA GLY A 14 -35.97 55.81 18.62
C GLY A 14 -35.52 56.44 17.31
N LEU A 15 -36.45 57.12 16.64
CA LEU A 15 -36.16 57.99 15.50
C LEU A 15 -35.60 59.30 16.07
N LEU A 16 -34.34 59.63 15.79
CA LEU A 16 -33.80 60.98 15.98
C LEU A 16 -33.20 61.44 14.65
N VAL A 17 -33.79 62.50 14.12
CA VAL A 17 -33.34 63.25 12.94
C VAL A 17 -32.45 64.39 13.42
N GLY A 18 -31.23 64.49 12.89
CA GLY A 18 -30.39 65.69 12.99
C GLY A 18 -28.90 65.41 13.13
N GLY A 19 -28.11 65.84 12.14
CA GLY A 19 -26.65 66.04 12.26
C GLY A 19 -25.78 64.99 11.58
N ILE A 20 -25.23 65.37 10.42
CA ILE A 20 -24.37 64.57 9.54
C ILE A 20 -23.03 64.30 10.22
N GLY A 21 -22.75 63.02 10.42
CA GLY A 21 -21.47 62.47 10.83
C GLY A 21 -21.48 60.96 10.64
N ALA A 22 -22.00 60.50 9.49
CA ALA A 22 -21.91 59.10 9.11
C ALA A 22 -20.42 58.78 8.92
N SER A 23 -19.79 58.22 9.95
CA SER A 23 -18.59 57.43 9.79
C SER A 23 -18.95 56.32 8.82
N ALA A 24 -18.71 56.57 7.53
CA ALA A 24 -18.89 55.59 6.49
C ALA A 24 -17.97 54.42 6.86
N ILE A 25 -18.55 53.38 7.46
CA ILE A 25 -17.96 52.05 7.45
C ILE A 25 -17.93 51.70 5.97
N THR A 26 -16.81 52.04 5.31
CA THR A 26 -16.58 51.64 3.94
C THR A 26 -16.62 50.12 3.96
N ALA A 27 -17.72 49.55 3.45
CA ALA A 27 -17.86 48.12 3.29
C ALA A 27 -16.77 47.70 2.31
N GLN A 28 -15.64 47.25 2.84
CA GLN A 28 -14.47 46.91 2.04
C GLN A 28 -14.87 45.70 1.18
N ALA A 29 -15.05 45.94 -0.12
CA ALA A 29 -15.50 44.90 -1.03
C ALA A 29 -14.53 43.71 -0.97
N LYS A 30 -15.05 42.52 -0.65
CA LYS A 30 -14.24 41.32 -0.51
C LYS A 30 -13.52 41.02 -1.83
N ARG A 31 -12.22 41.34 -1.89
CA ARG A 31 -11.40 41.01 -3.07
C ARG A 31 -11.15 39.51 -3.08
N TYR A 32 -11.59 38.83 -4.14
CA TYR A 32 -11.35 37.40 -4.34
C TYR A 32 -10.00 37.17 -5.03
N ALA A 33 -9.35 36.04 -4.71
CA ALA A 33 -8.16 35.61 -5.42
C ALA A 33 -8.53 35.08 -6.82
N LYS A 34 -7.61 35.19 -7.77
CA LYS A 34 -7.72 34.61 -9.11
C LYS A 34 -6.73 33.45 -9.22
N VAL A 35 -7.12 32.35 -9.87
CA VAL A 35 -6.19 31.28 -10.24
C VAL A 35 -5.33 31.79 -11.38
N ILE A 36 -4.00 31.68 -11.25
CA ILE A 36 -3.03 32.15 -12.25
C ILE A 36 -2.24 31.01 -12.89
N LYS A 37 -2.17 29.85 -12.24
CA LYS A 37 -1.47 28.67 -12.75
C LYS A 37 -2.18 27.40 -12.29
N THR A 38 -2.22 26.40 -13.16
CA THR A 38 -2.65 25.04 -12.81
C THR A 38 -1.71 24.01 -13.38
N SER A 39 -1.54 22.88 -12.69
CA SER A 39 -0.95 21.68 -13.29
C SER A 39 -1.94 20.99 -14.23
N TYR A 40 -1.45 19.94 -14.91
CA TYR A 40 -2.32 18.97 -15.59
C TYR A 40 -3.28 18.30 -14.60
N SER A 41 -4.40 17.83 -15.14
CA SER A 41 -5.42 17.13 -14.39
C SER A 41 -5.24 15.62 -14.52
N LEU A 42 -5.30 14.94 -13.38
CA LEU A 42 -5.34 13.49 -13.28
C LEU A 42 -6.75 12.98 -13.04
N VAL A 43 -6.98 11.74 -13.48
CA VAL A 43 -8.12 10.91 -13.07
C VAL A 43 -7.77 10.19 -11.77
N GLU A 44 -6.60 9.54 -11.75
CA GLU A 44 -6.00 8.87 -10.59
C GLU A 44 -4.52 9.23 -10.46
N SER A 45 -3.96 9.12 -9.25
CA SER A 45 -2.54 9.36 -8.99
C SER A 45 -1.99 8.35 -8.01
N SER A 46 -0.69 8.06 -8.11
CA SER A 46 0.10 7.33 -7.11
C SER A 46 0.59 8.21 -5.95
N THR A 47 0.32 9.52 -5.98
CA THR A 47 0.63 10.42 -4.86
C THR A 47 -0.52 10.41 -3.85
N TYR A 48 -0.34 9.65 -2.77
CA TYR A 48 -1.34 9.49 -1.72
C TYR A 48 -1.14 10.49 -0.58
N LEU A 49 -2.28 10.93 -0.06
CA LEU A 49 -2.40 12.01 0.90
C LEU A 49 -3.30 11.58 2.04
N ASN A 50 -2.99 12.06 3.24
CA ASN A 50 -3.96 12.13 4.32
C ASN A 50 -4.32 13.59 4.59
N VAL A 51 -5.56 13.83 5.00
CA VAL A 51 -6.02 15.18 5.35
C VAL A 51 -5.69 15.45 6.81
N THR A 52 -5.31 16.69 7.14
CA THR A 52 -4.97 17.09 8.51
C THR A 52 -6.18 17.62 9.30
N GLY A 53 -7.27 17.98 8.61
CA GLY A 53 -8.42 18.64 9.21
C GLY A 53 -8.18 20.10 9.63
N LYS A 54 -7.03 20.70 9.30
CA LYS A 54 -6.74 22.13 9.58
C LYS A 54 -7.47 23.09 8.62
N HIS A 55 -7.76 22.62 7.41
CA HIS A 55 -8.42 23.36 6.34
C HIS A 55 -9.64 22.60 5.82
N ALA A 56 -10.64 23.32 5.33
CA ALA A 56 -11.83 22.72 4.71
C ALA A 56 -11.54 22.35 3.24
N LEU A 57 -12.34 21.43 2.70
CA LEU A 57 -12.36 21.06 1.29
C LEU A 57 -13.41 21.90 0.57
N TYR A 58 -13.08 22.45 -0.60
CA TYR A 58 -13.95 23.34 -1.36
C TYR A 58 -14.21 22.81 -2.77
N ASN A 59 -15.27 23.27 -3.44
CA ASN A 59 -15.56 22.88 -4.82
C ASN A 59 -14.60 23.50 -5.85
N LYS A 60 -13.91 24.57 -5.48
CA LYS A 60 -12.86 25.29 -6.22
C LYS A 60 -11.90 25.93 -5.20
N PRO A 61 -10.72 26.47 -5.60
CA PRO A 61 -9.79 27.06 -4.64
C PRO A 61 -10.46 28.05 -3.69
N GLY A 62 -10.30 27.84 -2.38
CA GLY A 62 -11.19 28.37 -1.33
C GLY A 62 -11.28 29.90 -1.20
N THR A 63 -10.32 30.64 -1.75
CA THR A 63 -10.30 32.12 -1.75
C THR A 63 -10.82 32.75 -3.06
N THR A 64 -11.27 31.94 -4.02
CA THR A 64 -11.80 32.40 -5.31
C THR A 64 -13.31 32.67 -5.24
N LYS A 65 -13.82 33.46 -6.18
CA LYS A 65 -15.25 33.83 -6.22
C LYS A 65 -16.12 32.58 -6.40
N GLY A 66 -17.13 32.43 -5.53
CA GLY A 66 -18.08 31.31 -5.57
C GLY A 66 -17.53 29.98 -5.07
N ALA A 67 -16.44 29.99 -4.28
CA ALA A 67 -16.01 28.82 -3.55
C ALA A 67 -17.02 28.44 -2.46
N LYS A 68 -17.43 27.16 -2.47
CA LYS A 68 -18.36 26.56 -1.50
C LYS A 68 -17.66 25.41 -0.78
N VAL A 69 -17.94 25.24 0.50
CA VAL A 69 -17.40 24.13 1.30
C VAL A 69 -18.05 22.82 0.85
N VAL A 70 -17.23 21.83 0.54
CA VAL A 70 -17.63 20.44 0.24
C VAL A 70 -17.54 19.58 1.50
N LYS A 71 -16.43 19.72 2.26
CA LYS A 71 -16.28 19.12 3.59
C LYS A 71 -15.68 20.15 4.54
N THR A 72 -16.29 20.27 5.71
CA THR A 72 -15.79 21.11 6.80
C THR A 72 -14.50 20.54 7.40
N LYS A 73 -13.78 21.38 8.15
CA LYS A 73 -12.59 20.96 8.93
C LYS A 73 -12.89 19.78 9.86
N SER A 74 -14.02 19.83 10.56
CA SER A 74 -14.45 18.78 11.50
C SER A 74 -14.73 17.45 10.78
N GLN A 75 -15.40 17.49 9.62
CA GLN A 75 -15.61 16.30 8.81
C GLN A 75 -14.28 15.71 8.33
N LEU A 76 -13.34 16.55 7.87
CA LEU A 76 -12.02 16.06 7.43
C LEU A 76 -11.17 15.50 8.56
N LYS A 77 -11.34 15.94 9.82
CA LYS A 77 -10.71 15.26 10.97
C LYS A 77 -11.19 13.81 11.11
N LYS A 78 -12.44 13.50 10.74
CA LYS A 78 -12.94 12.11 10.74
C LYS A 78 -12.24 11.28 9.66
N TYR A 79 -12.05 11.83 8.46
CA TYR A 79 -11.26 11.17 7.40
C TYR A 79 -9.80 10.98 7.82
N ALA A 80 -9.20 11.96 8.52
CA ALA A 80 -7.82 11.92 8.97
C ALA A 80 -7.51 10.68 9.83
N VAL A 81 -8.48 10.23 10.63
CA VAL A 81 -8.37 9.12 11.58
C VAL A 81 -9.16 7.87 11.17
N SER A 82 -9.75 7.87 9.96
CA SER A 82 -10.56 6.74 9.49
C SER A 82 -9.72 5.47 9.35
N LYS A 83 -10.31 4.34 9.76
CA LYS A 83 -9.75 2.99 9.59
C LYS A 83 -10.13 2.32 8.26
N HIS A 84 -10.88 3.02 7.41
CA HIS A 84 -11.29 2.54 6.09
C HIS A 84 -10.32 3.05 5.02
N GLY A 85 -9.72 2.14 4.25
CA GLY A 85 -8.65 2.44 3.29
C GLY A 85 -9.09 3.42 2.22
N MET A 86 -10.33 3.28 1.74
CA MET A 86 -10.87 4.12 0.68
C MET A 86 -11.12 5.58 1.09
N ASP A 87 -11.04 5.89 2.40
CA ASP A 87 -11.10 7.25 2.92
C ASP A 87 -9.75 8.00 2.78
N SER A 88 -8.71 7.32 2.29
CA SER A 88 -7.45 7.95 1.86
C SER A 88 -7.64 8.80 0.63
N PHE A 89 -6.83 9.85 0.50
CA PHE A 89 -6.91 10.76 -0.62
C PHE A 89 -5.77 10.55 -1.61
N MET A 90 -6.01 10.87 -2.88
CA MET A 90 -4.99 11.03 -3.90
C MET A 90 -4.96 12.48 -4.40
N TRP A 91 -3.78 12.93 -4.80
CA TRP A 91 -3.62 14.20 -5.50
C TRP A 91 -4.08 14.10 -6.96
N LEU A 92 -4.82 15.09 -7.47
CA LEU A 92 -5.29 15.09 -8.85
C LEU A 92 -4.84 16.31 -9.66
N ARG A 93 -4.61 17.44 -9.01
CA ARG A 93 -4.25 18.70 -9.68
C ARG A 93 -3.76 19.72 -8.67
N THR A 94 -2.93 20.66 -9.11
CA THR A 94 -2.50 21.81 -8.32
C THR A 94 -2.97 23.11 -8.97
N ALA A 95 -3.38 24.09 -8.17
CA ALA A 95 -3.69 25.44 -8.59
C ALA A 95 -2.97 26.46 -7.71
N THR A 96 -2.38 27.49 -8.33
CA THR A 96 -1.77 28.62 -7.63
C THR A 96 -2.58 29.89 -7.91
N THR A 97 -2.83 30.69 -6.88
CA THR A 97 -3.55 31.96 -7.01
C THR A 97 -2.61 33.15 -7.15
N ASN A 98 -3.14 34.30 -7.58
CA ASN A 98 -2.44 35.58 -7.60
C ASN A 98 -2.00 36.09 -6.21
N ARG A 99 -2.36 35.37 -5.14
CA ARG A 99 -1.88 35.60 -3.77
C ARG A 99 -0.88 34.54 -3.33
N HIS A 100 -0.25 33.85 -4.28
CA HIS A 100 0.72 32.78 -4.07
C HIS A 100 0.18 31.60 -3.26
N SER A 101 -1.14 31.47 -3.09
CA SER A 101 -1.73 30.36 -2.35
C SER A 101 -1.84 29.14 -3.25
N VAL A 102 -1.41 27.99 -2.74
CA VAL A 102 -1.47 26.71 -3.43
C VAL A 102 -2.70 25.95 -2.94
N TYR A 103 -3.42 25.35 -3.88
CA TYR A 103 -4.52 24.45 -3.62
C TYR A 103 -4.32 23.15 -4.39
N LEU A 104 -4.57 22.04 -3.72
CA LEU A 104 -4.56 20.70 -4.32
C LEU A 104 -6.00 20.26 -4.56
N LYS A 105 -6.32 19.84 -5.78
CA LYS A 105 -7.49 19.02 -6.05
C LYS A 105 -7.17 17.62 -5.58
N ILE A 106 -7.98 17.10 -4.67
CA ILE A 106 -7.83 15.77 -4.10
C ILE A 106 -9.15 15.01 -4.20
N ALA A 107 -9.08 13.68 -4.27
CA ALA A 107 -10.24 12.79 -4.20
C ALA A 107 -9.96 11.62 -3.26
N THR A 108 -10.99 11.09 -2.60
CA THR A 108 -10.90 9.77 -1.95
C THR A 108 -10.66 8.68 -2.99
N PHE A 109 -10.09 7.55 -2.60
CA PHE A 109 -9.83 6.43 -3.52
C PHE A 109 -11.11 5.88 -4.16
N ASP A 110 -12.26 6.00 -3.50
CA ASP A 110 -13.57 5.63 -4.06
C ASP A 110 -14.27 6.76 -4.84
N HIS A 111 -13.58 7.89 -5.04
CA HIS A 111 -14.07 9.10 -5.70
C HIS A 111 -15.33 9.76 -5.08
N LYS A 112 -15.85 9.28 -3.94
CA LYS A 112 -17.07 9.83 -3.32
C LYS A 112 -16.87 11.24 -2.77
N VAL A 113 -15.64 11.60 -2.39
CA VAL A 113 -15.30 12.94 -1.91
C VAL A 113 -14.20 13.52 -2.76
N GLN A 114 -14.48 14.65 -3.40
CA GLN A 114 -13.50 15.38 -4.21
C GLN A 114 -13.61 16.88 -3.97
N GLY A 115 -12.48 17.58 -3.99
CA GLY A 115 -12.46 19.04 -3.96
C GLY A 115 -11.07 19.61 -3.86
N TRP A 116 -10.98 20.90 -3.56
CA TRP A 116 -9.78 21.68 -3.47
C TRP A 116 -9.47 22.00 -2.01
N ILE A 117 -8.29 21.62 -1.56
CA ILE A 117 -7.79 21.90 -0.21
C ILE A 117 -6.58 22.83 -0.28
N TYR A 118 -6.47 23.73 0.69
CA TYR A 118 -5.31 24.63 0.79
C TYR A 118 -4.06 23.86 1.18
N ASP A 119 -2.93 24.12 0.52
CA ASP A 119 -1.65 23.44 0.73
C ASP A 119 -0.49 24.45 0.91
N GLY A 120 -0.74 25.56 1.61
CA GLY A 120 0.31 26.55 1.87
C GLY A 120 0.48 27.61 0.77
N LYS A 121 1.63 28.29 0.79
CA LYS A 121 1.98 29.34 -0.18
C LYS A 121 3.28 29.02 -0.90
N THR A 122 3.45 29.54 -2.11
CA THR A 122 4.70 29.45 -2.85
C THR A 122 4.98 30.63 -3.74
N LYS A 123 6.22 31.12 -3.71
CA LYS A 123 6.78 31.99 -4.75
C LYS A 123 7.43 31.18 -5.87
N ASN A 124 7.86 29.95 -5.57
CA ASN A 124 8.47 29.03 -6.54
C ASN A 124 7.40 28.07 -7.09
N PRO A 125 7.09 28.08 -8.40
CA PRO A 125 6.05 27.23 -8.96
C PRO A 125 6.51 25.77 -9.22
N TYR A 126 7.77 25.41 -8.92
CA TYR A 126 8.37 24.09 -9.17
C TYR A 126 8.55 23.20 -7.93
N VAL A 127 8.16 23.66 -6.74
CA VAL A 127 8.28 22.84 -5.53
C VAL A 127 7.26 21.71 -5.53
N GLY A 128 7.60 20.59 -4.88
CA GLY A 128 6.84 19.34 -4.84
C GLY A 128 5.36 19.46 -4.48
N VAL A 129 4.65 18.32 -4.64
CA VAL A 129 3.18 18.27 -4.56
C VAL A 129 2.64 18.80 -3.24
N ILE A 130 3.27 18.43 -2.11
CA ILE A 130 2.86 18.82 -0.76
C ILE A 130 3.81 19.87 -0.21
N ARG A 131 3.28 20.87 0.49
CA ARG A 131 4.10 21.90 1.15
C ARG A 131 4.28 21.65 2.64
N TYR A 132 5.53 21.82 3.08
CA TYR A 132 5.94 21.69 4.47
C TYR A 132 6.53 23.01 4.98
N GLN A 133 6.42 23.23 6.28
CA GLN A 133 7.00 24.40 6.97
C GLN A 133 8.47 24.15 7.32
N ASP A 134 8.86 22.89 7.45
CA ASP A 134 10.18 22.42 7.84
C ASP A 134 10.85 21.60 6.72
N ALA A 135 12.17 21.58 6.71
CA ALA A 135 12.97 20.82 5.73
C ALA A 135 12.85 19.29 5.92
N ALA A 136 12.46 18.82 7.10
CA ALA A 136 12.28 17.39 7.39
C ALA A 136 10.94 16.83 6.90
N HIS A 137 10.08 17.67 6.30
CA HIS A 137 8.76 17.29 5.80
C HIS A 137 7.83 16.69 6.85
N THR A 138 7.87 17.22 8.08
CA THR A 138 7.08 16.71 9.21
C THR A 138 5.88 17.61 9.55
N VAL A 139 5.97 18.91 9.26
CA VAL A 139 4.96 19.91 9.59
C VAL A 139 4.30 20.42 8.30
N PRO A 140 3.08 19.94 7.96
CA PRO A 140 2.41 20.38 6.75
C PRO A 140 2.04 21.86 6.82
N ALA A 141 2.34 22.61 5.76
CA ALA A 141 2.02 24.03 5.63
C ALA A 141 0.54 24.27 5.33
N GLY A 142 -0.20 23.24 4.90
CA GLY A 142 -1.63 23.30 4.66
C GLY A 142 -2.43 22.10 5.19
N GLY A 143 -3.39 21.67 4.39
CA GLY A 143 -4.44 20.75 4.80
C GLY A 143 -4.15 19.26 4.59
N VAL A 144 -2.97 18.90 4.07
CA VAL A 144 -2.60 17.52 3.77
C VAL A 144 -1.16 17.20 4.17
N ASN A 145 -0.87 15.92 4.32
CA ASN A 145 0.49 15.36 4.43
C ASN A 145 0.62 14.15 3.49
N ALA A 146 1.86 13.72 3.24
CA ALA A 146 2.13 12.50 2.51
C ALA A 146 1.58 11.30 3.28
N PHE A 147 1.07 10.31 2.58
CA PHE A 147 0.51 9.12 3.19
C PHE A 147 1.03 7.86 2.50
N LYS A 148 1.54 6.92 3.29
CA LYS A 148 1.81 5.56 2.84
C LYS A 148 0.59 4.72 3.21
N THR A 149 0.07 3.96 2.26
CA THR A 149 -1.12 3.13 2.47
C THR A 149 -0.77 1.79 3.13
N VAL A 150 0.49 1.37 2.99
CA VAL A 150 1.10 0.22 3.66
C VAL A 150 2.41 0.62 4.32
N THR A 151 2.81 -0.11 5.35
CA THR A 151 4.10 0.02 6.02
C THR A 151 4.80 -1.33 6.07
N PRO A 152 6.13 -1.40 5.86
CA PRO A 152 6.86 -2.65 5.98
C PRO A 152 6.64 -3.30 7.35
N SER A 153 6.54 -4.63 7.37
CA SER A 153 6.46 -5.42 8.60
C SER A 153 7.52 -6.51 8.55
N SER A 154 8.21 -6.73 9.65
CA SER A 154 9.23 -7.78 9.72
C SER A 154 8.59 -9.16 9.61
N LEU A 155 9.31 -10.09 8.99
CA LEU A 155 9.01 -11.52 9.09
C LEU A 155 9.55 -12.07 10.41
N THR A 156 8.85 -13.04 10.98
CA THR A 156 9.41 -13.95 11.97
C THR A 156 10.39 -14.92 11.30
N THR A 157 11.25 -15.57 12.08
CA THR A 157 12.15 -16.62 11.57
C THR A 157 11.35 -17.73 10.89
N ASP A 158 10.26 -18.17 11.52
CA ASP A 158 9.39 -19.22 10.99
C ASP A 158 8.74 -18.85 9.66
N GLU A 159 8.31 -17.59 9.49
CA GLU A 159 7.78 -17.11 8.21
C GLU A 159 8.87 -17.08 7.14
N ALA A 160 10.07 -16.63 7.48
CA ALA A 160 11.18 -16.50 6.54
C ALA A 160 11.75 -17.85 6.06
N THR A 161 11.65 -18.92 6.88
CA THR A 161 12.27 -20.22 6.58
C THR A 161 11.27 -21.36 6.39
N GLY A 162 9.98 -21.12 6.65
CA GLY A 162 8.94 -22.14 6.65
C GLY A 162 8.27 -22.35 5.30
N PHE A 163 7.57 -23.49 5.20
CA PHE A 163 6.69 -23.81 4.09
C PHE A 163 5.24 -23.73 4.52
N TYR A 164 4.37 -23.36 3.59
CA TYR A 164 2.99 -23.04 3.88
C TYR A 164 2.04 -23.64 2.85
N ARG A 165 0.79 -23.83 3.25
CA ARG A 165 -0.34 -24.06 2.35
C ARG A 165 -1.41 -23.02 2.61
N LEU A 166 -2.30 -22.82 1.65
CA LEU A 166 -3.56 -22.12 1.91
C LEU A 166 -4.32 -22.84 3.02
N ALA A 167 -4.72 -22.12 4.07
CA ALA A 167 -5.48 -22.70 5.16
C ALA A 167 -6.91 -23.07 4.73
N ASN A 168 -7.50 -22.24 3.87
CA ASN A 168 -8.88 -22.37 3.40
C ASN A 168 -8.97 -22.09 1.88
N PRO A 169 -8.44 -22.98 1.02
CA PRO A 169 -8.57 -22.82 -0.43
C PRO A 169 -10.05 -22.84 -0.85
N GLY A 170 -10.40 -22.07 -1.87
CA GLY A 170 -11.78 -21.94 -2.34
C GLY A 170 -12.09 -20.59 -2.98
N THR A 171 -13.35 -20.16 -2.87
CA THR A 171 -13.90 -19.03 -3.63
C THR A 171 -13.91 -17.70 -2.88
N ALA A 172 -13.55 -17.66 -1.59
CA ALA A 172 -13.64 -16.46 -0.75
C ALA A 172 -12.80 -15.30 -1.30
N ASN A 173 -13.36 -14.08 -1.23
CA ASN A 173 -12.77 -12.83 -1.77
C ASN A 173 -12.37 -11.83 -0.67
N ASP A 174 -12.10 -12.32 0.54
CA ASP A 174 -11.85 -11.55 1.76
C ASP A 174 -10.38 -11.54 2.19
N GLY A 175 -9.48 -12.02 1.33
CA GLY A 175 -8.05 -12.11 1.59
C GLY A 175 -7.60 -13.46 2.15
N THR A 176 -8.50 -14.42 2.44
CA THR A 176 -8.12 -15.65 3.17
C THR A 176 -7.98 -16.90 2.32
N ALA A 177 -8.47 -16.90 1.08
CA ALA A 177 -8.45 -18.07 0.21
C ALA A 177 -7.52 -17.93 -1.01
N LYS A 178 -7.18 -16.71 -1.42
CA LYS A 178 -6.51 -16.44 -2.71
C LYS A 178 -5.33 -15.51 -2.54
N VAL A 179 -4.47 -15.47 -3.55
CA VAL A 179 -3.33 -14.54 -3.62
C VAL A 179 -3.70 -13.36 -4.50
N TYR A 180 -3.33 -12.15 -4.06
CA TYR A 180 -3.77 -10.88 -4.65
C TYR A 180 -2.58 -10.01 -5.05
N SER A 181 -2.80 -9.05 -5.94
CA SER A 181 -1.75 -8.13 -6.39
C SER A 181 -1.31 -7.10 -5.34
N THR A 182 -2.16 -6.82 -4.34
CA THR A 182 -1.94 -5.85 -3.26
C THR A 182 -2.91 -6.16 -2.11
N PRO A 183 -2.68 -5.67 -0.88
CA PRO A 183 -3.71 -5.68 0.14
C PRO A 183 -4.90 -4.82 -0.28
N PHE A 184 -6.06 -5.10 0.31
CA PHE A 184 -7.28 -4.39 -0.08
C PHE A 184 -7.28 -2.93 0.37
N GLU A 185 -7.94 -2.07 -0.41
CA GLU A 185 -8.14 -0.65 -0.09
C GLU A 185 -6.85 0.16 0.12
N THR A 186 -5.74 -0.22 -0.52
CA THR A 186 -4.46 0.49 -0.43
C THR A 186 -4.19 1.46 -1.59
N GLY A 187 -5.18 1.66 -2.47
CA GLY A 187 -5.10 2.58 -3.60
C GLY A 187 -6.44 2.71 -4.34
N PRO A 188 -6.51 3.57 -5.37
CA PRO A 188 -7.72 3.79 -6.17
C PRO A 188 -7.98 2.69 -7.22
N PHE A 189 -7.14 1.67 -7.29
CA PHE A 189 -7.19 0.64 -8.32
C PHE A 189 -7.91 -0.62 -7.86
N LYS A 190 -8.41 -1.39 -8.84
CA LYS A 190 -9.02 -2.70 -8.60
C LYS A 190 -7.94 -3.72 -8.23
N VAL A 191 -8.13 -4.40 -7.11
CA VAL A 191 -7.27 -5.53 -6.71
C VAL A 191 -7.46 -6.70 -7.67
N ILE A 192 -6.36 -7.31 -8.11
CA ILE A 192 -6.35 -8.44 -9.02
C ILE A 192 -6.05 -9.71 -8.23
N VAL A 193 -6.74 -10.81 -8.55
CA VAL A 193 -6.36 -12.15 -8.09
C VAL A 193 -5.20 -12.65 -8.95
N ASN A 194 -4.06 -12.91 -8.32
CA ASN A 194 -2.84 -13.40 -8.95
C ASN A 194 -2.80 -14.93 -8.91
N MET A 195 -3.79 -15.54 -9.55
CA MET A 195 -3.89 -16.99 -9.74
C MET A 195 -4.45 -17.25 -11.15
N PRO A 196 -4.04 -18.34 -11.83
CA PRO A 196 -4.58 -18.69 -13.14
C PRO A 196 -6.10 -18.84 -13.11
N ASN A 197 -6.63 -19.59 -12.13
CA ASN A 197 -8.06 -19.60 -11.82
C ASN A 197 -8.40 -18.45 -10.85
N LYS A 198 -8.98 -17.37 -11.36
CA LYS A 198 -9.33 -16.19 -10.54
C LYS A 198 -10.55 -16.40 -9.64
N ALA A 199 -11.39 -17.40 -9.96
CA ALA A 199 -12.64 -17.65 -9.25
C ALA A 199 -12.39 -18.45 -7.97
N SER A 200 -11.50 -19.44 -8.00
CA SER A 200 -11.24 -20.37 -6.91
C SER A 200 -9.77 -20.74 -6.81
N SER A 201 -9.28 -20.97 -5.59
CA SER A 201 -7.96 -21.56 -5.33
C SER A 201 -8.01 -23.05 -5.01
N ALA A 202 -9.15 -23.72 -5.18
CA ALA A 202 -9.31 -25.14 -4.87
C ALA A 202 -8.30 -26.03 -5.62
N ASP A 203 -7.96 -25.69 -6.86
CA ASP A 203 -6.99 -26.41 -7.69
C ASP A 203 -5.55 -26.36 -7.14
N TYR A 204 -5.29 -25.40 -6.24
CA TYR A 204 -3.98 -25.10 -5.63
C TYR A 204 -3.94 -25.47 -4.14
N ALA A 205 -4.87 -26.31 -3.67
CA ALA A 205 -5.01 -26.67 -2.25
C ALA A 205 -3.77 -27.40 -1.68
N ASN A 206 -3.03 -28.09 -2.54
CA ASN A 206 -1.84 -28.86 -2.17
C ASN A 206 -0.53 -28.09 -2.36
N ASP A 207 -0.58 -26.97 -3.07
CA ASP A 207 0.57 -26.22 -3.51
C ASP A 207 1.36 -25.69 -2.30
N VAL A 208 2.67 -25.63 -2.47
CA VAL A 208 3.60 -25.24 -1.41
C VAL A 208 3.99 -23.78 -1.60
N PHE A 209 3.57 -22.99 -0.62
CA PHE A 209 3.81 -21.56 -0.54
C PHE A 209 4.93 -21.23 0.42
N VAL A 210 5.37 -20.00 0.23
CA VAL A 210 6.65 -19.48 0.61
C VAL A 210 6.46 -18.00 0.93
N ILE A 211 6.81 -17.54 2.13
CA ILE A 211 6.61 -16.15 2.55
C ILE A 211 7.89 -15.36 2.32
N THR A 212 7.78 -14.26 1.58
CA THR A 212 8.93 -13.45 1.11
C THR A 212 8.91 -12.01 1.65
N GLY A 213 7.85 -11.61 2.32
CA GLY A 213 7.73 -10.29 2.91
C GLY A 213 6.44 -10.15 3.69
N ALA A 214 6.35 -9.05 4.44
CA ALA A 214 5.11 -8.67 5.10
C ALA A 214 4.96 -7.16 5.12
N GLU A 215 3.71 -6.73 5.12
CA GLU A 215 3.35 -5.33 5.24
C GLU A 215 2.06 -5.17 6.06
N THR A 216 1.91 -4.01 6.70
CA THR A 216 0.72 -3.66 7.48
C THR A 216 -0.01 -2.52 6.79
N ARG A 217 -1.31 -2.69 6.53
CA ARG A 217 -2.14 -1.62 5.98
C ARG A 217 -2.28 -0.50 7.01
N THR A 218 -1.97 0.73 6.61
CA THR A 218 -1.81 1.86 7.54
C THR A 218 -3.13 2.28 8.20
N ARG A 219 -4.28 2.16 7.51
CA ARG A 219 -5.58 2.53 8.09
C ARG A 219 -6.22 1.40 8.89
N GLN A 220 -6.21 0.19 8.34
CA GLN A 220 -6.86 -0.98 8.91
C GLN A 220 -6.04 -1.59 10.05
N GLY A 221 -4.71 -1.51 9.96
CA GLY A 221 -3.77 -2.04 10.95
C GLY A 221 -3.56 -3.55 10.87
N ASP A 222 -4.13 -4.23 9.87
CA ASP A 222 -3.92 -5.66 9.65
C ASP A 222 -2.74 -5.94 8.72
N ARG A 223 -2.13 -7.10 8.94
CA ARG A 223 -0.92 -7.55 8.25
C ARG A 223 -1.27 -8.44 7.06
N TRP A 224 -0.47 -8.31 6.02
CA TRP A 224 -0.52 -9.08 4.79
C TRP A 224 0.87 -9.63 4.50
N LEU A 225 0.92 -10.86 4.01
CA LEU A 225 2.13 -11.61 3.72
C LEU A 225 2.33 -11.67 2.21
N SER A 226 3.51 -11.29 1.74
CA SER A 226 3.93 -11.53 0.36
C SER A 226 4.28 -13.01 0.22
N VAL A 227 3.63 -13.70 -0.71
CA VAL A 227 3.76 -15.14 -0.93
C VAL A 227 4.05 -15.47 -2.37
N GLN A 228 4.72 -16.60 -2.56
CA GLN A 228 4.95 -17.20 -3.86
C GLN A 228 4.68 -18.70 -3.78
N ASP A 229 4.22 -19.26 -4.90
CA ASP A 229 4.04 -20.69 -5.08
C ASP A 229 5.31 -21.31 -5.67
N LEU A 230 5.80 -22.39 -5.04
CA LEU A 230 7.02 -23.05 -5.49
C LEU A 230 6.87 -23.81 -6.80
N SER A 231 5.66 -24.19 -7.17
CA SER A 231 5.37 -25.01 -8.36
C SER A 231 4.76 -24.22 -9.51
N ASN A 232 4.27 -23.01 -9.23
CA ASN A 232 3.58 -22.20 -10.21
C ASN A 232 3.94 -20.72 -10.08
N SER A 233 4.94 -20.26 -10.82
CA SER A 233 5.40 -18.86 -10.81
C SER A 233 4.34 -17.82 -11.22
N ARG A 234 3.21 -18.26 -11.78
CA ARG A 234 2.06 -17.38 -12.05
C ARG A 234 1.24 -17.07 -10.78
N ILE A 235 1.54 -17.72 -9.66
CA ILE A 235 0.90 -17.52 -8.37
C ILE A 235 1.91 -16.86 -7.42
N ALA A 236 1.92 -15.53 -7.43
CA ALA A 236 2.71 -14.70 -6.53
C ALA A 236 1.99 -13.38 -6.23
N GLY A 237 2.09 -12.89 -5.01
CA GLY A 237 1.39 -11.69 -4.59
C GLY A 237 1.31 -11.59 -3.08
N VAL A 238 0.18 -11.10 -2.56
CA VAL A 238 -0.07 -11.00 -1.13
C VAL A 238 -1.32 -11.76 -0.70
N ILE A 239 -1.32 -12.22 0.55
CA ILE A 239 -2.45 -12.86 1.21
C ILE A 239 -2.57 -12.34 2.64
N ARG A 240 -3.76 -12.33 3.23
CA ARG A 240 -3.95 -11.84 4.59
C ARG A 240 -3.21 -12.73 5.59
N ASP A 241 -2.59 -12.14 6.60
CA ASP A 241 -1.98 -12.90 7.68
C ASP A 241 -3.02 -13.82 8.37
N GLY A 242 -2.62 -15.03 8.74
CA GLY A 242 -3.51 -16.11 9.21
C GLY A 242 -4.22 -16.93 8.12
N ALA A 243 -4.07 -16.58 6.84
CA ALA A 243 -4.64 -17.33 5.72
C ALA A 243 -3.80 -18.55 5.29
N LEU A 244 -2.63 -18.72 5.90
CA LEU A 244 -1.70 -19.79 5.60
C LEU A 244 -1.57 -20.74 6.78
N LYS A 245 -1.40 -22.02 6.49
CA LYS A 245 -1.06 -23.06 7.46
C LYS A 245 0.38 -23.50 7.23
N LYS A 246 1.22 -23.40 8.26
CA LYS A 246 2.59 -23.92 8.23
C LYS A 246 2.55 -25.43 8.00
N ILE A 247 3.38 -25.93 7.09
CA ILE A 247 3.59 -27.36 6.86
C ILE A 247 4.63 -27.82 7.87
N ALA A 248 4.35 -28.92 8.59
CA ALA A 248 5.32 -29.53 9.47
C ALA A 248 6.53 -30.04 8.67
N PRO A 249 7.75 -30.05 9.25
CA PRO A 249 8.90 -30.67 8.60
C PRO A 249 8.59 -32.11 8.17
N VAL A 250 9.06 -32.49 6.97
CA VAL A 250 8.87 -33.83 6.41
C VAL A 250 10.20 -34.56 6.29
N SER A 251 10.13 -35.90 6.24
CA SER A 251 11.30 -36.73 5.95
C SER A 251 11.75 -36.58 4.50
N ALA A 252 12.97 -37.00 4.18
CA ALA A 252 13.45 -37.02 2.79
C ALA A 252 12.59 -37.95 1.90
N GLN A 253 12.00 -39.02 2.46
CA GLN A 253 11.12 -39.94 1.73
C GLN A 253 9.77 -39.30 1.38
N ASP A 254 9.30 -38.35 2.19
CA ASP A 254 8.00 -37.68 2.00
C ASP A 254 8.10 -36.32 1.29
N GLY A 255 9.32 -35.79 1.16
CA GLY A 255 9.63 -34.52 0.51
C GLY A 255 10.51 -34.68 -0.73
N VAL A 256 11.11 -33.56 -1.12
CA VAL A 256 12.11 -33.47 -2.18
C VAL A 256 13.36 -32.84 -1.58
N THR A 257 14.48 -33.55 -1.65
CA THR A 257 15.75 -33.03 -1.14
C THR A 257 16.38 -32.12 -2.19
N VAL A 258 16.54 -30.84 -1.87
CA VAL A 258 17.28 -29.89 -2.72
C VAL A 258 18.68 -29.72 -2.13
N ASN A 259 19.70 -30.14 -2.87
CA ASN A 259 21.10 -29.93 -2.53
C ASN A 259 21.58 -28.61 -3.15
N TYR A 260 22.13 -27.71 -2.33
CA TYR A 260 22.84 -26.54 -2.82
C TYR A 260 24.26 -26.94 -3.17
N VAL A 261 24.65 -26.78 -4.43
CA VAL A 261 25.96 -27.17 -4.95
C VAL A 261 26.66 -25.95 -5.53
N GLU A 262 27.86 -25.64 -5.05
CA GLU A 262 28.66 -24.53 -5.57
C GLU A 262 29.10 -24.84 -7.01
N ARG A 263 28.64 -24.02 -7.97
CA ARG A 263 28.82 -24.26 -9.41
C ARG A 263 30.29 -24.36 -9.84
N SER A 264 31.17 -23.57 -9.21
CA SER A 264 32.60 -23.53 -9.56
C SER A 264 33.39 -24.73 -9.04
N THR A 265 32.94 -25.38 -7.96
CA THR A 265 33.69 -26.45 -7.30
C THR A 265 32.99 -27.80 -7.33
N GLY A 266 31.69 -27.84 -7.65
CA GLY A 266 30.85 -29.02 -7.56
C GLY A 266 30.59 -29.49 -6.12
N LYS A 267 31.01 -28.73 -5.10
CA LYS A 267 30.84 -29.13 -3.69
C LYS A 267 29.43 -28.84 -3.20
N LYS A 268 28.83 -29.79 -2.49
CA LYS A 268 27.60 -29.55 -1.72
C LYS A 268 27.91 -28.60 -0.57
N VAL A 269 27.18 -27.49 -0.51
CA VAL A 269 27.33 -26.44 0.51
C VAL A 269 26.15 -26.37 1.47
N GLY A 270 25.05 -27.04 1.16
CA GLY A 270 23.89 -27.17 2.05
C GLY A 270 22.80 -28.03 1.44
N SER A 271 21.69 -28.21 2.16
CA SER A 271 20.48 -28.81 1.62
C SER A 271 19.23 -28.41 2.41
N VAL A 272 18.09 -28.48 1.74
CA VAL A 272 16.75 -28.33 2.34
C VAL A 272 15.85 -29.46 1.87
N ILE A 273 14.88 -29.88 2.70
CA ILE A 273 13.84 -30.82 2.31
C ILE A 273 12.56 -30.02 2.08
N VAL A 274 12.11 -29.97 0.83
CA VAL A 274 10.86 -29.32 0.44
C VAL A 274 9.70 -30.30 0.62
N PRO A 275 8.62 -29.94 1.32
CA PRO A 275 7.42 -30.76 1.35
C PRO A 275 6.90 -31.03 -0.06
N PHE A 276 6.55 -32.27 -0.35
CA PHE A 276 5.93 -32.59 -1.63
C PHE A 276 4.52 -31.98 -1.70
N GLY A 277 4.21 -31.29 -2.79
CA GLY A 277 2.90 -30.68 -3.04
C GLY A 277 2.57 -30.67 -4.52
N ALA A 278 2.26 -31.84 -5.08
CA ALA A 278 1.73 -31.93 -6.42
C ALA A 278 0.37 -31.21 -6.52
N ALA A 279 0.18 -30.49 -7.64
CA ALA A 279 -1.11 -29.87 -7.97
C ALA A 279 -2.24 -30.90 -7.91
N VAL A 280 -3.47 -30.45 -7.66
CA VAL A 280 -4.62 -31.36 -7.51
C VAL A 280 -4.77 -32.24 -8.75
N GLY A 281 -4.83 -33.57 -8.53
CA GLY A 281 -4.92 -34.56 -9.60
C GLY A 281 -3.60 -34.89 -10.31
N LYS A 282 -2.46 -34.40 -9.82
CA LYS A 282 -1.12 -34.73 -10.32
C LYS A 282 -0.37 -35.63 -9.33
N THR A 283 0.52 -36.47 -9.88
CA THR A 283 1.41 -37.36 -9.11
C THR A 283 2.83 -36.83 -9.02
N THR A 284 3.15 -35.77 -9.77
CA THR A 284 4.44 -35.11 -9.82
C THR A 284 4.28 -33.63 -9.44
N MET A 285 5.38 -33.02 -9.01
CA MET A 285 5.50 -31.60 -8.73
C MET A 285 6.57 -31.01 -9.63
N ASP A 286 6.41 -29.76 -10.03
CA ASP A 286 7.47 -28.98 -10.66
C ASP A 286 7.98 -27.95 -9.67
N PHE A 287 9.24 -27.57 -9.76
CA PHE A 287 9.71 -26.31 -9.21
C PHE A 287 9.56 -25.24 -10.28
N GLY A 288 8.70 -24.26 -10.05
CA GLY A 288 8.46 -23.13 -10.92
C GLY A 288 9.21 -21.85 -10.52
N TYR A 289 9.83 -21.82 -9.34
CA TYR A 289 10.47 -20.63 -8.80
C TYR A 289 11.91 -20.85 -8.35
N GLU A 290 12.69 -19.78 -8.35
CA GLU A 290 14.07 -19.78 -7.86
C GLU A 290 14.16 -19.58 -6.36
N PHE A 291 15.15 -20.18 -5.74
CA PHE A 291 15.54 -19.81 -4.38
C PHE A 291 16.47 -18.57 -4.42
N ASP A 292 16.00 -17.46 -5.01
CA ASP A 292 16.80 -16.24 -5.20
C ASP A 292 16.94 -15.41 -3.89
N ASN A 293 18.06 -14.71 -3.78
CA ASN A 293 18.40 -13.69 -2.80
C ASN A 293 18.81 -12.40 -3.55
N GLN A 294 17.83 -11.65 -4.10
CA GLN A 294 18.07 -10.39 -4.79
C GLN A 294 18.60 -9.30 -3.83
N PRO A 295 19.56 -8.45 -4.24
CA PRO A 295 20.03 -7.33 -3.42
C PRO A 295 18.88 -6.36 -3.08
N GLY A 296 18.59 -6.20 -1.78
CA GLY A 296 17.46 -5.40 -1.27
C GLY A 296 16.26 -6.22 -0.78
N ALA A 297 16.22 -7.52 -1.08
CA ALA A 297 15.34 -8.49 -0.46
C ALA A 297 16.11 -9.19 0.68
N SER A 298 15.78 -8.84 1.92
CA SER A 298 16.39 -9.47 3.09
C SER A 298 15.74 -10.81 3.40
N THR A 299 15.91 -11.83 2.55
CA THR A 299 15.61 -13.21 2.93
C THR A 299 16.46 -14.17 2.11
N GLN A 300 17.41 -14.85 2.76
CA GLN A 300 17.91 -16.13 2.26
C GLN A 300 16.71 -17.07 2.19
N TYR A 301 16.19 -17.28 0.99
CA TYR A 301 15.03 -18.12 0.87
C TYR A 301 15.45 -19.58 1.06
N MET A 302 14.74 -20.30 1.95
CA MET A 302 14.82 -21.77 2.10
C MET A 302 16.10 -22.35 2.70
N ASN A 303 16.75 -21.61 3.60
CA ASN A 303 18.00 -22.04 4.22
C ASN A 303 19.15 -22.23 3.20
N MET A 304 19.14 -21.47 2.09
CA MET A 304 20.33 -21.33 1.26
C MET A 304 21.51 -20.89 2.15
N PRO A 305 22.67 -21.59 2.09
CA PRO A 305 23.82 -21.26 2.92
C PRO A 305 24.24 -19.80 2.82
N ALA A 306 24.58 -19.20 3.95
CA ALA A 306 25.02 -17.82 3.99
C ALA A 306 26.25 -17.59 3.10
N GLY A 307 26.27 -16.45 2.40
CA GLY A 307 27.34 -16.10 1.45
C GLY A 307 27.14 -16.64 0.03
N TYR A 308 26.04 -17.36 -0.24
CA TYR A 308 25.69 -17.84 -1.59
C TYR A 308 24.47 -17.10 -2.17
N ILE A 309 24.41 -17.10 -3.51
CA ILE A 309 23.28 -16.68 -4.35
C ILE A 309 23.06 -17.74 -5.46
N GLY A 310 21.94 -17.69 -6.18
CA GLY A 310 21.74 -18.51 -7.37
C GLY A 310 22.84 -18.29 -8.42
N ALA A 311 23.28 -19.35 -9.08
CA ALA A 311 24.29 -19.26 -10.15
C ALA A 311 23.63 -19.02 -11.52
N TYR A 312 23.23 -17.76 -11.79
CA TYR A 312 22.47 -17.36 -12.99
C TYR A 312 23.21 -17.51 -14.32
N SER A 313 22.49 -17.98 -15.33
CA SER A 313 22.58 -17.48 -16.72
C SER A 313 21.14 -17.34 -17.25
N GLU A 314 20.92 -16.52 -18.27
CA GLU A 314 19.57 -16.24 -18.82
C GLU A 314 18.76 -17.52 -19.18
N ASP A 315 19.45 -18.65 -19.37
CA ASP A 315 18.87 -19.96 -19.69
C ASP A 315 18.80 -20.99 -18.52
N ASN A 316 19.23 -20.65 -17.29
CA ASN A 316 19.44 -21.63 -16.20
C ASN A 316 18.79 -21.24 -14.85
N PHE A 317 17.55 -20.75 -14.87
CA PHE A 317 16.75 -20.54 -13.66
C PHE A 317 16.56 -21.87 -12.91
N PHE A 318 16.45 -21.90 -11.58
CA PHE A 318 16.31 -23.17 -10.84
C PHE A 318 15.18 -24.02 -11.41
N GLY A 319 13.98 -23.44 -11.57
CA GLY A 319 12.83 -24.12 -12.11
C GLY A 319 12.92 -24.49 -13.60
N THR A 320 14.04 -24.23 -14.27
CA THR A 320 14.30 -24.65 -15.66
C THR A 320 15.46 -25.65 -15.76
N GLN A 321 16.05 -26.06 -14.63
CA GLN A 321 17.17 -27.01 -14.61
C GLN A 321 16.69 -28.46 -14.83
N PRO A 322 17.51 -29.34 -15.44
CA PRO A 322 17.17 -30.75 -15.54
C PRO A 322 16.87 -31.37 -14.17
N GLY A 323 15.75 -32.09 -14.07
CA GLY A 323 15.34 -32.77 -12.83
C GLY A 323 14.57 -31.91 -11.83
N THR A 324 14.22 -30.67 -12.17
CA THR A 324 13.32 -29.83 -11.36
C THR A 324 11.86 -29.91 -11.81
N HIS A 325 11.60 -30.68 -12.85
CA HIS A 325 10.26 -31.00 -13.35
C HIS A 325 9.93 -32.46 -13.09
N ASP A 326 8.63 -32.74 -13.00
CA ASP A 326 8.07 -34.06 -12.76
C ASP A 326 8.66 -34.78 -11.54
N VAL A 327 9.07 -34.03 -10.51
CA VAL A 327 9.67 -34.62 -9.31
C VAL A 327 8.62 -35.39 -8.52
N THR A 328 9.06 -36.45 -7.87
CA THR A 328 8.23 -37.29 -6.98
C THR A 328 8.76 -37.27 -5.56
N LYS A 329 7.99 -37.77 -4.59
CA LYS A 329 8.46 -37.95 -3.22
C LYS A 329 9.75 -38.77 -3.17
N GLY A 330 10.71 -38.38 -2.33
CA GLY A 330 12.02 -39.01 -2.26
C GLY A 330 13.03 -38.50 -3.29
N SER A 331 12.61 -37.67 -4.25
CA SER A 331 13.52 -37.15 -5.28
C SER A 331 14.62 -36.30 -4.65
N VAL A 332 15.78 -36.32 -5.30
CA VAL A 332 16.93 -35.49 -4.96
C VAL A 332 17.25 -34.59 -6.16
N VAL A 333 17.25 -33.29 -5.93
CA VAL A 333 17.46 -32.26 -6.95
C VAL A 333 18.66 -31.42 -6.56
N THR A 334 19.40 -30.93 -7.55
CA THR A 334 20.56 -30.05 -7.34
C THR A 334 20.19 -28.63 -7.73
N TYR A 335 20.43 -27.67 -6.85
CA TYR A 335 20.41 -26.25 -7.17
C TYR A 335 21.82 -25.69 -7.17
N TYR A 336 22.28 -25.23 -8.32
CA TYR A 336 23.59 -24.61 -8.45
C TYR A 336 23.61 -23.19 -7.89
N VAL A 337 24.55 -22.95 -6.97
CA VAL A 337 24.77 -21.66 -6.32
C VAL A 337 26.18 -21.16 -6.56
N GLN A 338 26.40 -19.86 -6.37
CA GLN A 338 27.71 -19.21 -6.44
C GLN A 338 27.91 -18.29 -5.24
N LYS A 339 29.15 -18.01 -4.89
CA LYS A 339 29.45 -17.05 -3.81
C LYS A 339 28.96 -15.67 -4.21
N LYS A 340 28.36 -14.97 -3.25
CA LYS A 340 27.97 -13.57 -3.41
C LYS A 340 29.23 -12.73 -3.59
N THR A 341 29.36 -12.06 -4.73
CA THR A 341 30.37 -11.01 -4.93
C THR A 341 29.83 -9.72 -4.33
N ASN A 342 30.66 -9.03 -3.53
CA ASN A 342 30.30 -7.75 -2.91
C ASN A 342 30.18 -6.63 -3.93
#